data_AF-A0A4Q1KJZ1-F1
#
_entry.id   AF-A0A4Q1KJZ1-F1
#
_cell.length_a   1.000
_cell.length_b   1.000
_cell.length_c   1.000
_cell.angle_alpha   90.00
_cell.angle_beta   90.00
_cell.angle_gamma   90.00
#
_symmetry.space_group_name_H-M   'P 1'
#
loop_
_entity.id
_entity.type
_entity.pdbx_description
1 polymer ?
#
loop_
_entity_poly.entity_id
_entity_poly.type
_entity_poly.pdbx_seq_one_letter_code
_entity_poly.pdbx_strand_id
1 'polypeptide(L)'
;MTASSAPAPEPASQPLWWRAALLRHWPLWAGFLILLVPTLGGLGREVWSMEIGAHGPIVLATGLWLITQCLPDMRARLAPASGPVVALILALALPIYAFGRAYDFISLEALGVYGAVLGLAYRLAGWPALRHNVFPFFYLGFLVPPPGWLIDQATAPLRTLVSTVATGLLEPLGYPILREGVTLFVGSYQLLVEDACAGMNSIVGLTAITLFYIYLLHRASWRYALLLVSLIIPVAIIVNILRVIALILLTHYYGDGVAQGFLHVTTGIMLFTVALAAMFGLDWLLQRLLGKRLGANA
;
A
#
# COMPACT_ATOMS: atom_id res chain seq x y z
N MET A 1 33.48 40.14 -46.38
CA MET A 1 32.98 40.34 -45.01
C MET A 1 32.29 39.05 -44.56
N THR A 2 33.06 38.11 -44.01
CA THR A 2 32.56 36.85 -43.46
C THR A 2 32.52 36.99 -41.94
N ALA A 3 31.32 37.17 -41.39
CA ALA A 3 31.12 37.26 -39.94
C ALA A 3 31.26 35.85 -39.33
N SER A 4 32.32 35.69 -38.53
CA SER A 4 32.59 34.52 -37.69
C SER A 4 31.50 34.36 -36.64
N SER A 5 30.69 33.30 -36.71
CA SER A 5 29.77 32.93 -35.63
C SER A 5 30.56 32.30 -34.49
N ALA A 6 30.58 32.96 -33.33
CA ALA A 6 31.15 32.41 -32.11
C ALA A 6 30.38 31.14 -31.69
N PRO A 7 31.06 30.07 -31.24
CA PRO A 7 30.38 28.86 -30.77
C PRO A 7 29.61 29.16 -29.48
N ALA A 8 28.40 28.61 -29.38
CA ALA A 8 27.56 28.70 -28.18
C ALA A 8 28.30 28.07 -26.98
N PRO A 9 28.19 28.67 -25.77
CA PRO A 9 28.83 28.10 -24.58
C PRO A 9 28.22 26.72 -24.28
N GLU A 10 29.09 25.71 -24.14
CA GLU A 10 28.67 24.38 -23.67
C GLU A 10 28.01 24.52 -22.29
N PRO A 11 26.91 23.78 -22.02
CA PRO A 11 26.29 23.78 -20.70
C PRO A 11 27.30 23.17 -19.72
N ALA A 12 27.88 24.01 -18.86
CA ALA A 12 28.72 23.59 -17.76
C ALA A 12 27.99 22.50 -16.97
N SER A 13 28.59 21.31 -16.91
CA SER A 13 28.09 20.18 -16.13
C SER A 13 28.06 20.58 -14.66
N GLN A 14 26.91 21.06 -14.20
CA GLN A 14 26.71 21.43 -12.81
C GLN A 14 27.12 20.23 -11.95
N PRO A 15 28.00 20.39 -10.95
CA PRO A 15 28.37 19.29 -10.09
C PRO A 15 27.10 18.66 -9.55
N LEU A 16 27.01 17.34 -9.71
CA LEU A 16 25.86 16.54 -9.31
C LEU A 16 25.50 16.86 -7.84
N TRP A 17 24.53 17.74 -7.65
CA TRP A 17 24.06 18.30 -6.38
C TRP A 17 23.82 17.23 -5.29
N TRP A 18 23.48 16.00 -5.69
CA TRP A 18 23.36 14.86 -4.80
C TRP A 18 24.68 14.48 -4.11
N ARG A 19 25.84 14.61 -4.78
CA ARG A 19 27.16 14.37 -4.19
C ARG A 19 27.48 15.36 -3.08
N ALA A 20 27.19 16.64 -3.29
CA ALA A 20 27.41 17.69 -2.29
C ALA A 20 26.49 17.52 -1.07
N ALA A 21 25.22 17.15 -1.29
CA ALA A 21 24.27 16.85 -0.22
C ALA A 21 24.63 15.57 0.56
N LEU A 22 25.09 14.52 -0.13
CA LEU A 22 25.56 13.27 0.48
C LEU A 22 26.78 13.50 1.37
N LEU A 23 27.80 14.22 0.86
CA LEU A 23 29.03 14.48 1.60
C LEU A 23 28.80 15.40 2.80
N ARG A 24 27.91 16.40 2.68
CA ARG A 24 27.60 17.34 3.77
C ARG A 24 26.75 16.73 4.88
N HIS A 25 25.92 15.73 4.56
CA HIS A 25 24.98 15.10 5.49
C HIS A 25 25.25 13.61 5.70
N TRP A 26 26.49 13.15 5.47
CA TRP A 26 26.85 11.74 5.53
C TRP A 26 26.48 11.03 6.85
N PRO A 27 26.56 11.66 8.05
CA PRO A 27 26.18 10.99 9.29
C PRO A 27 24.67 10.74 9.38
N LEU A 28 23.86 11.65 8.82
CA LEU A 28 22.40 11.49 8.75
C LEU A 28 22.03 10.36 7.80
N TRP A 29 22.70 10.27 6.64
CA TRP A 29 22.49 9.17 5.70
C TRP A 29 22.94 7.83 6.28
N ALA A 30 24.08 7.78 6.96
CA ALA A 30 24.56 6.57 7.62
C ALA A 30 23.57 6.10 8.71
N GLY A 31 23.16 7.01 9.61
CA GLY A 31 22.15 6.70 10.63
C GLY A 31 20.83 6.25 10.02
N PHE A 32 20.37 6.92 8.97
CA PHE A 32 19.15 6.53 8.26
C PHE A 32 19.25 5.13 7.63
N LEU A 33 20.37 4.80 6.99
CA LEU A 33 20.57 3.47 6.39
C LEU A 33 20.65 2.36 7.44
N ILE A 34 21.26 2.63 8.61
CA ILE A 34 21.30 1.70 9.75
C ILE A 34 19.88 1.35 10.21
N LEU A 35 18.95 2.31 10.17
CA LEU A 35 17.55 2.08 10.50
C LEU A 35 16.81 1.37 9.35
N LEU A 36 16.93 1.90 8.14
CA LEU A 36 16.13 1.47 6.97
C LEU A 36 16.43 0.04 6.53
N VAL A 37 17.72 -0.32 6.37
CA VAL A 37 18.12 -1.61 5.78
C VAL A 37 17.60 -2.82 6.59
N PRO A 38 17.80 -2.92 7.92
CA PRO A 38 17.28 -4.05 8.68
C PRO A 38 15.75 -4.10 8.70
N THR A 39 15.07 -2.95 8.69
CA THR A 39 13.60 -2.89 8.65
C THR A 39 13.05 -3.35 7.32
N LEU A 40 13.64 -2.95 6.19
CA LEU A 40 13.27 -3.48 4.87
C LEU A 40 13.50 -5.00 4.81
N GLY A 41 14.58 -5.49 5.42
CA GLY A 41 14.82 -6.92 5.56
C GLY A 41 13.76 -7.64 6.41
N GLY A 42 13.32 -7.04 7.52
CA GLY A 42 12.23 -7.54 8.36
C GLY A 42 10.89 -7.57 7.62
N LEU A 43 10.51 -6.44 7.01
CA LEU A 43 9.32 -6.34 6.16
C LEU A 43 9.33 -7.38 5.04
N GLY A 44 10.48 -7.59 4.38
CA GLY A 44 10.62 -8.60 3.33
C GLY A 44 10.35 -10.02 3.82
N ARG A 45 10.81 -10.38 5.02
CA ARG A 45 10.68 -11.74 5.57
C ARG A 45 9.33 -12.00 6.22
N GLU A 46 8.78 -11.01 6.93
CA GLU A 46 7.64 -11.19 7.83
C GLU A 46 6.32 -10.70 7.22
N VAL A 47 6.38 -9.74 6.29
CA VAL A 47 5.18 -9.05 5.78
C VAL A 47 5.01 -9.28 4.29
N TRP A 48 6.03 -9.00 3.47
CA TRP A 48 5.93 -9.08 2.02
C TRP A 48 5.90 -10.51 1.47
N SER A 49 6.37 -11.47 2.26
CA SER A 49 6.24 -12.90 1.99
C SER A 49 4.82 -13.42 2.19
N MET A 50 3.98 -12.68 2.92
CA MET A 50 2.60 -13.03 3.25
C MET A 50 1.63 -12.37 2.26
N GLU A 51 0.44 -12.95 2.07
CA GLU A 51 -0.59 -12.41 1.15
C GLU A 51 -0.94 -10.94 1.46
N ILE A 52 -0.99 -10.59 2.75
CA ILE A 52 -1.27 -9.24 3.24
C ILE A 52 -0.29 -8.19 2.69
N GLY A 53 1.00 -8.51 2.65
CA GLY A 53 2.07 -7.56 2.37
C GLY A 53 2.68 -7.70 0.98
N ALA A 54 2.18 -8.62 0.14
CA ALA A 54 2.74 -8.90 -1.18
C ALA A 54 2.83 -7.66 -2.10
N HIS A 55 2.01 -6.64 -1.85
CA HIS A 55 2.03 -5.36 -2.56
C HIS A 55 3.21 -4.45 -2.17
N GLY A 56 3.86 -4.68 -1.02
CA GLY A 56 4.89 -3.82 -0.45
C GLY A 56 6.08 -3.54 -1.38
N PRO A 57 6.70 -4.54 -2.03
CA PRO A 57 7.79 -4.31 -2.98
C PRO A 57 7.38 -3.41 -4.15
N ILE A 58 6.14 -3.56 -4.64
CA ILE A 58 5.60 -2.74 -5.72
C ILE A 58 5.48 -1.30 -5.24
N VAL A 59 4.85 -1.08 -4.07
CA VAL A 59 4.70 0.25 -3.45
C VAL A 59 6.04 0.93 -3.20
N LEU A 60 7.04 0.18 -2.75
CA LEU A 60 8.39 0.71 -2.54
C LEU A 60 9.00 1.17 -3.87
N ALA A 61 8.97 0.31 -4.89
CA ALA A 61 9.56 0.63 -6.19
C ALA A 61 8.87 1.83 -6.87
N THR A 62 7.54 1.82 -6.93
CA THR A 62 6.76 2.91 -7.55
C THR A 62 6.78 4.18 -6.71
N GLY A 63 6.85 4.08 -5.38
CA GLY A 63 6.94 5.22 -4.46
C GLY A 63 8.30 5.92 -4.54
N LEU A 64 9.40 5.15 -4.61
CA LEU A 64 10.72 5.71 -4.86
C LEU A 64 10.78 6.37 -6.25
N TRP A 65 10.23 5.72 -7.27
CA TRP A 65 10.12 6.30 -8.60
C TRP A 65 9.30 7.61 -8.58
N LEU A 66 8.15 7.67 -7.90
CA LEU A 66 7.36 8.88 -7.69
C LEU A 66 8.17 10.01 -7.08
N ILE A 67 8.96 9.73 -6.04
CA ILE A 67 9.85 10.74 -5.45
C ILE A 67 10.80 11.28 -6.51
N THR A 68 11.40 10.43 -7.37
CA THR A 68 12.29 10.90 -8.44
C THR A 68 11.59 11.83 -9.43
N GLN A 69 10.31 11.60 -9.73
CA GLN A 69 9.51 12.47 -10.61
C GLN A 69 9.17 13.81 -9.94
N CYS A 70 8.99 13.81 -8.61
CA CYS A 70 8.71 15.01 -7.83
C CYS A 70 9.98 15.85 -7.51
N LEU A 71 11.18 15.28 -7.67
CA LEU A 71 12.44 15.96 -7.33
C LEU A 71 12.59 17.36 -7.99
N PRO A 72 12.30 17.58 -9.28
CA PRO A 72 12.44 18.90 -9.89
C PRO A 72 11.53 19.96 -9.24
N ASP A 73 10.28 19.61 -8.96
CA ASP A 73 9.33 20.52 -8.28
C ASP A 73 9.74 20.77 -6.82
N MET A 74 10.14 19.71 -6.09
CA MET A 74 10.64 19.84 -4.73
C MET A 74 11.85 20.77 -4.65
N ARG A 75 12.73 20.75 -5.66
CA ARG A 75 13.87 21.67 -5.74
C ARG A 75 13.45 23.10 -6.00
N ALA A 76 12.48 23.32 -6.89
CA ALA A 76 11.95 24.66 -7.14
C ALA A 76 11.33 25.31 -5.89
N ARG A 77 10.95 24.49 -4.89
CA ARG A 77 10.29 24.90 -3.65
C ARG A 77 11.15 24.70 -2.40
N LEU A 78 12.45 24.52 -2.57
CA LEU A 78 13.41 24.35 -1.47
C LEU A 78 13.27 25.50 -0.46
N ALA A 79 13.06 25.14 0.80
CA ALA A 79 12.97 26.11 1.89
C ALA A 79 13.84 25.66 3.07
N PRO A 80 14.40 26.61 3.85
CA PRO A 80 15.13 26.27 5.05
C PRO A 80 14.22 25.50 6.02
N ALA A 81 14.69 24.32 6.44
CA ALA A 81 14.01 23.50 7.42
C ALA A 81 14.30 24.00 8.83
N SER A 82 13.28 24.01 9.69
CA SER A 82 13.47 24.32 11.10
C SER A 82 14.17 23.16 11.81
N GLY A 83 15.37 23.40 12.35
CA GLY A 83 16.12 22.41 13.12
C GLY A 83 15.33 21.81 14.29
N PRO A 84 14.64 22.63 15.11
CA PRO A 84 13.77 22.12 16.18
C PRO A 84 12.66 21.19 15.69
N VAL A 85 12.07 21.45 14.51
CA VAL A 85 11.03 20.58 13.94
C VAL A 85 11.62 19.24 13.51
N VAL A 86 12.80 19.23 12.89
CA VAL A 86 13.52 17.99 12.57
C VAL A 86 13.84 17.20 13.84
N ALA A 87 14.35 17.88 14.87
CA ALA A 87 14.67 17.27 16.15
C ALA A 87 13.42 16.67 16.81
N LEU A 88 12.28 17.36 16.77
CA LEU A 88 11.00 16.85 17.27
C LEU A 88 10.54 15.61 16.51
N ILE A 89 10.59 15.62 15.17
CA ILE A 89 10.22 14.47 14.35
C ILE A 89 11.10 13.26 14.71
N LEU A 90 12.41 13.44 14.80
CA LEU A 90 13.35 12.38 15.17
C LEU A 90 13.18 11.92 16.62
N ALA A 91 12.91 12.85 17.55
CA ALA A 91 12.66 12.54 18.96
C ALA A 91 11.40 11.70 19.17
N LEU A 92 10.43 11.77 18.25
CA LEU A 92 9.26 10.89 18.24
C LEU A 92 9.52 9.59 17.47
N ALA A 93 10.18 9.66 16.31
CA ALA A 93 10.40 8.52 15.44
C ALA A 93 11.39 7.48 16.02
N LEU A 94 12.49 7.95 16.64
CA LEU A 94 13.55 7.07 17.13
C LEU A 94 13.11 6.20 18.32
N PRO A 95 12.38 6.71 19.34
CA PRO A 95 11.85 5.85 20.39
C PRO A 95 10.84 4.83 19.87
N ILE A 96 9.97 5.22 18.93
CA ILE A 96 9.01 4.30 18.29
C ILE A 96 9.75 3.18 17.56
N TYR A 97 10.78 3.53 16.79
CA TYR A 97 11.65 2.56 16.13
C TYR A 97 12.33 1.63 17.14
N ALA A 98 12.98 2.21 18.16
CA ALA A 98 13.74 1.46 19.14
C ALA A 98 12.85 0.49 19.93
N PHE A 99 11.65 0.93 20.30
CA PHE A 99 10.64 0.08 20.93
C PHE A 99 10.19 -1.03 19.99
N GLY A 100 9.82 -0.70 18.75
CA GLY A 100 9.41 -1.67 17.75
C GLY A 100 10.49 -2.73 17.52
N ARG A 101 11.76 -2.32 17.43
CA ARG A 101 12.89 -3.23 17.24
C ARG A 101 13.21 -4.06 18.49
N ALA A 102 13.07 -3.48 19.69
CA ALA A 102 13.41 -4.16 20.94
C ALA A 102 12.38 -5.24 21.33
N TYR A 103 11.13 -5.09 20.90
CA TYR A 103 10.03 -6.02 21.18
C TYR A 103 9.55 -6.80 19.95
N ASP A 104 10.34 -6.82 18.86
CA ASP A 104 10.02 -7.50 17.60
C ASP A 104 8.63 -7.14 17.03
N PHE A 105 8.27 -5.86 17.14
CA PHE A 105 7.00 -5.32 16.68
C PHE A 105 7.17 -4.53 15.38
N ILE A 106 7.16 -5.24 14.25
CA ILE A 106 7.49 -4.73 12.91
C ILE A 106 6.65 -3.50 12.48
N SER A 107 5.39 -3.41 12.91
CA SER A 107 4.53 -2.24 12.64
C SER A 107 5.08 -0.95 13.24
N LEU A 108 5.55 -0.99 14.49
CA LEU A 108 6.15 0.18 15.14
C LEU A 108 7.56 0.45 14.62
N GLU A 109 8.34 -0.60 14.34
CA GLU A 109 9.66 -0.44 13.70
C GLU A 109 9.54 0.30 12.36
N ALA A 110 8.65 -0.18 11.47
CA ALA A 110 8.38 0.44 10.18
C ALA A 110 7.82 1.87 10.31
N LEU A 111 6.93 2.12 11.29
CA LEU A 111 6.41 3.45 11.56
C LEU A 111 7.51 4.43 11.99
N GLY A 112 8.44 3.97 12.83
CA GLY A 112 9.60 4.75 13.26
C GLY A 112 10.53 5.08 12.09
N VAL A 113 10.84 4.11 11.23
CA VAL A 113 11.62 4.36 10.00
C VAL A 113 10.89 5.33 9.08
N TYR A 114 9.58 5.16 8.87
CA TYR A 114 8.78 6.08 8.07
C TYR A 114 8.81 7.52 8.63
N GLY A 115 8.72 7.68 9.96
CA GLY A 115 8.93 8.97 10.62
C GLY A 115 10.31 9.56 10.35
N ALA A 116 11.37 8.74 10.38
CA ALA A 116 12.72 9.16 10.03
C ALA A 116 12.85 9.57 8.54
N VAL A 117 12.17 8.88 7.61
CA VAL A 117 12.06 9.28 6.20
C VAL A 117 11.46 10.67 6.08
N LEU A 118 10.33 10.94 6.76
CA LEU A 118 9.68 12.25 6.74
C LEU A 118 10.57 13.34 7.33
N GLY A 119 11.26 13.05 8.44
CA GLY A 119 12.22 13.98 9.06
C GLY A 119 13.39 14.32 8.13
N LEU A 120 13.94 13.32 7.44
CA LEU A 120 15.01 13.49 6.45
C LEU A 120 14.52 14.29 5.23
N ALA A 121 13.36 13.94 4.69
CA ALA A 121 12.75 14.67 3.59
C ALA A 121 12.50 16.14 3.96
N TYR A 122 11.95 16.41 5.15
CA TYR A 122 11.74 17.76 5.67
C TYR A 122 13.06 18.52 5.83
N ARG A 123 14.10 17.87 6.35
CA ARG A 123 15.44 18.48 6.51
C ARG A 123 16.08 18.88 5.18
N LEU A 124 15.81 18.12 4.11
CA LEU A 124 16.41 18.31 2.79
C LEU A 124 15.61 19.27 1.91
N ALA A 125 14.28 19.21 1.94
CA ALA A 125 13.42 19.94 1.01
C ALA A 125 12.59 21.06 1.68
N GLY A 126 12.34 20.97 2.98
CA GLY A 126 11.53 21.93 3.74
C GLY A 126 10.01 21.75 3.55
N TRP A 127 9.22 22.40 4.41
CA TRP A 127 7.76 22.26 4.43
C TRP A 127 7.06 22.53 3.09
N PRO A 128 7.38 23.61 2.35
CA PRO A 128 6.65 23.96 1.13
C PRO A 128 6.75 22.87 0.06
N ALA A 129 7.93 22.25 -0.09
CA ALA A 129 8.16 21.16 -1.02
C ALA A 129 7.38 19.89 -0.62
N LEU A 130 7.39 19.51 0.67
CA LEU A 130 6.66 18.33 1.15
C LEU A 130 5.15 18.51 1.04
N ARG A 131 4.63 19.69 1.40
CA ARG A 131 3.19 19.99 1.32
C ARG A 131 2.67 19.91 -0.11
N HIS A 132 3.46 20.38 -1.08
CA HIS A 132 3.09 20.30 -2.50
C HIS A 132 3.15 18.86 -3.03
N ASN A 133 4.09 18.07 -2.51
CA ASN A 133 4.34 16.68 -2.94
C ASN A 133 3.94 15.67 -1.85
N VAL A 134 2.79 15.88 -1.20
CA VAL A 134 2.35 15.03 -0.08
C VAL A 134 2.05 13.59 -0.51
N PHE A 135 1.61 13.40 -1.76
CA PHE A 135 1.16 12.10 -2.25
C PHE A 135 2.26 11.02 -2.26
N PRO A 136 3.47 11.24 -2.83
CA PRO A 136 4.56 10.26 -2.75
C PRO A 136 4.86 9.78 -1.32
N PHE A 137 4.87 10.69 -0.35
CA PHE A 137 5.13 10.36 1.05
C PHE A 137 3.97 9.57 1.68
N PHE A 138 2.74 10.05 1.49
CA PHE A 138 1.53 9.34 1.90
C PHE A 138 1.47 7.92 1.29
N TYR A 139 1.81 7.78 0.02
CA TYR A 139 1.84 6.52 -0.70
C TYR A 139 2.88 5.56 -0.13
N LEU A 140 4.09 6.03 0.18
CA LEU A 140 5.11 5.22 0.87
C LEU A 140 4.68 4.83 2.29
N GLY A 141 3.75 5.57 2.91
CA GLY A 141 3.14 5.19 4.19
C GLY A 141 2.43 3.84 4.15
N PHE A 142 1.96 3.37 2.98
CA PHE A 142 1.37 2.03 2.82
C PHE A 142 2.40 0.89 3.01
N LEU A 143 3.69 1.19 3.09
CA LEU A 143 4.72 0.21 3.49
C LEU A 143 4.69 -0.11 4.98
N VAL A 144 4.07 0.74 5.79
CA VAL A 144 3.96 0.52 7.24
C VAL A 144 2.77 -0.42 7.47
N PRO A 145 3.02 -1.67 7.89
CA PRO A 145 1.93 -2.62 8.12
C PRO A 145 1.10 -2.16 9.31
N PRO A 146 -0.24 -2.08 9.18
CA PRO A 146 -1.09 -1.77 10.32
C PRO A 146 -0.94 -2.86 11.39
N PRO A 147 -1.02 -2.52 12.69
CA PRO A 147 -0.96 -3.51 13.76
C PRO A 147 -2.05 -4.57 13.63
N GLY A 148 -1.73 -5.83 13.92
CA GLY A 148 -2.68 -6.96 13.79
C GLY A 148 -4.01 -6.72 14.49
N TRP A 149 -3.99 -6.22 15.74
CA TRP A 149 -5.21 -5.92 16.50
C TRP A 149 -6.14 -4.91 15.82
N LEU A 150 -5.59 -3.96 15.05
CA LEU A 150 -6.39 -2.97 14.33
C LEU A 150 -7.06 -3.61 13.12
N ILE A 151 -6.32 -4.48 12.44
CA ILE A 151 -6.84 -5.28 11.32
C ILE A 151 -7.94 -6.23 11.81
N ASP A 152 -7.73 -6.90 12.94
CA ASP A 152 -8.70 -7.85 13.50
C ASP A 152 -10.01 -7.14 13.86
N GLN A 153 -9.93 -5.97 14.50
CA GLN A 153 -11.12 -5.16 14.79
C GLN A 153 -11.84 -4.69 13.53
N ALA A 154 -11.09 -4.24 12.52
CA ALA A 154 -11.67 -3.77 11.26
C ALA A 154 -12.31 -4.91 10.44
N THR A 155 -11.73 -6.11 10.50
CA THR A 155 -12.18 -7.26 9.70
C THR A 155 -13.19 -8.13 10.42
N ALA A 156 -13.30 -8.08 11.76
CA ALA A 156 -14.28 -8.85 12.53
C ALA A 156 -15.73 -8.78 12.01
N PRO A 157 -16.33 -7.60 11.77
CA PRO A 157 -17.70 -7.53 11.23
C PRO A 157 -17.79 -8.11 9.82
N LEU A 158 -16.73 -7.95 9.01
CA LEU A 158 -16.65 -8.50 7.66
C LEU A 158 -16.58 -10.03 7.67
N ARG A 159 -15.84 -10.65 8.61
CA ARG A 159 -15.78 -12.12 8.78
C ARG A 159 -17.17 -12.68 9.07
N THR A 160 -17.94 -12.03 9.94
CA THR A 160 -19.33 -12.41 10.24
C THR A 160 -20.24 -12.27 9.02
N LEU A 161 -20.14 -11.15 8.30
CA LEU A 161 -20.92 -10.92 7.08
C LEU A 161 -20.62 -11.99 6.03
N VAL A 162 -19.34 -12.22 5.75
CA VAL A 162 -18.88 -13.17 4.72
C VAL A 162 -19.32 -14.59 5.04
N SER A 163 -19.14 -15.04 6.29
CA SER A 163 -19.62 -16.36 6.74
C SER A 163 -21.13 -16.51 6.59
N THR A 164 -21.90 -15.49 6.95
CA THR A 164 -23.37 -15.50 6.85
C THR A 164 -23.82 -15.60 5.39
N VAL A 165 -23.23 -14.78 4.51
CA VAL A 165 -23.58 -14.77 3.09
C VAL A 165 -23.16 -16.06 2.41
N ALA A 166 -21.95 -16.57 2.69
CA ALA A 166 -21.46 -17.80 2.07
C ALA A 166 -22.35 -19.01 2.44
N THR A 167 -22.68 -19.19 3.72
CA THR A 167 -23.60 -20.26 4.15
C THR A 167 -24.99 -20.07 3.57
N GLY A 168 -25.56 -18.85 3.65
CA GLY A 168 -26.90 -18.57 3.14
C GLY A 168 -27.05 -18.75 1.62
N LEU A 169 -25.95 -18.71 0.86
CA LEU A 169 -25.95 -19.00 -0.58
C LEU A 169 -25.78 -20.50 -0.88
N LEU A 170 -24.98 -21.22 -0.10
CA LEU A 170 -24.62 -22.62 -0.39
C LEU A 170 -25.55 -23.64 0.26
N GLU A 171 -26.09 -23.35 1.45
CA GLU A 171 -27.01 -24.24 2.16
C GLU A 171 -28.28 -24.54 1.33
N PRO A 172 -28.95 -23.55 0.69
CA PRO A 172 -30.12 -23.82 -0.16
C PRO A 172 -29.80 -24.62 -1.42
N LEU A 173 -28.53 -24.67 -1.84
CA LEU A 173 -28.06 -25.45 -2.97
C LEU A 173 -27.77 -26.91 -2.60
N GLY A 174 -28.00 -27.31 -1.34
CA GLY A 174 -27.84 -28.68 -0.86
C GLY A 174 -26.41 -29.04 -0.41
N TYR A 175 -25.53 -28.05 -0.25
CA TYR A 175 -24.19 -28.32 0.27
C TYR A 175 -24.23 -28.57 1.80
N PRO A 176 -23.51 -29.58 2.32
CA PRO A 176 -23.52 -29.95 3.73
C PRO A 176 -22.66 -28.99 4.56
N ILE A 177 -23.16 -27.77 4.78
CA ILE A 177 -22.44 -26.69 5.46
C ILE A 177 -23.18 -26.27 6.70
N LEU A 178 -22.48 -26.17 7.83
CA LEU A 178 -22.98 -25.62 9.08
C LEU A 178 -22.10 -24.43 9.51
N ARG A 179 -22.71 -23.39 10.06
CA ARG A 179 -22.00 -22.21 10.58
C ARG A 179 -22.12 -22.12 12.09
N GLU A 180 -20.99 -22.07 12.77
CA GLU A 180 -20.90 -21.72 14.20
C GLU A 180 -20.03 -20.48 14.36
N GLY A 181 -20.66 -19.31 14.50
CA GLY A 181 -19.95 -18.03 14.51
C GLY A 181 -19.26 -17.73 13.18
N VAL A 182 -17.92 -17.71 13.20
CA VAL A 182 -17.04 -17.53 12.02
C VAL A 182 -16.38 -18.85 11.58
N THR A 183 -16.75 -19.96 12.20
CA THR A 183 -16.30 -21.30 11.82
C THR A 183 -17.33 -21.93 10.89
N LEU A 184 -16.87 -22.49 9.78
CA LEU A 184 -17.70 -23.19 8.80
C LEU A 184 -17.34 -24.67 8.79
N PHE A 185 -18.31 -25.54 9.05
CA PHE A 185 -18.15 -26.99 8.93
C PHE A 185 -18.67 -27.44 7.58
N VAL A 186 -17.84 -28.10 6.79
CA VAL A 186 -18.17 -28.59 5.44
C VAL A 186 -18.01 -30.11 5.45
N GLY A 187 -19.11 -30.84 5.65
CA GLY A 187 -19.06 -32.28 5.90
C GLY A 187 -18.25 -32.59 7.17
N SER A 188 -17.11 -33.27 7.02
CA SER A 188 -16.18 -33.60 8.11
C SER A 188 -15.07 -32.56 8.33
N TYR A 189 -15.01 -31.53 7.50
CA TYR A 189 -13.93 -30.54 7.53
C TYR A 189 -14.36 -29.27 8.26
N GLN A 190 -13.40 -28.60 8.90
CA GLN A 190 -13.61 -27.34 9.58
C GLN A 190 -12.78 -26.27 8.89
N LEU A 191 -13.43 -25.19 8.48
CA LEU A 191 -12.81 -24.06 7.80
C LEU A 191 -13.04 -22.80 8.62
N LEU A 192 -11.95 -22.22 9.12
CA LEU A 192 -11.98 -20.96 9.82
C LEU A 192 -12.03 -19.82 8.81
N VAL A 193 -13.06 -18.98 8.91
CA VAL A 193 -13.22 -17.84 7.99
C VAL A 193 -12.07 -16.85 8.15
N GLU A 194 -11.43 -16.79 9.31
CA GLU A 194 -10.23 -15.99 9.55
C GLU A 194 -9.09 -16.32 8.57
N ASP A 195 -8.73 -17.59 8.42
CA ASP A 195 -7.69 -18.04 7.48
C ASP A 195 -8.11 -17.78 6.04
N ALA A 196 -9.39 -18.02 5.73
CA ALA A 196 -9.95 -17.77 4.41
C ALA A 196 -10.04 -16.27 4.06
N CYS A 197 -10.12 -15.40 5.08
CA CYS A 197 -10.21 -13.95 4.96
C CYS A 197 -8.88 -13.25 5.18
N ALA A 198 -7.77 -13.97 5.38
CA ALA A 198 -6.45 -13.36 5.50
C ALA A 198 -6.12 -12.43 4.30
N GLY A 199 -6.69 -12.72 3.12
CA GLY A 199 -6.61 -11.83 1.94
C GLY A 199 -7.50 -10.59 1.96
N MET A 200 -8.45 -10.44 2.89
CA MET A 200 -9.09 -9.12 3.14
C MET A 200 -8.06 -8.09 3.60
N ASN A 201 -6.93 -8.53 4.15
CA ASN A 201 -5.83 -7.63 4.48
C ASN A 201 -5.15 -7.04 3.22
N SER A 202 -5.43 -7.61 2.04
CA SER A 202 -5.06 -7.03 0.74
C SER A 202 -5.89 -5.80 0.35
N ILE A 203 -6.89 -5.39 1.16
CA ILE A 203 -7.56 -4.08 0.99
C ILE A 203 -6.53 -2.95 1.02
N VAL A 204 -5.51 -3.05 1.89
CA VAL A 204 -4.42 -2.07 1.97
C VAL A 204 -3.65 -2.02 0.65
N GLY A 205 -3.34 -3.18 0.07
CA GLY A 205 -2.66 -3.28 -1.22
C GLY A 205 -3.49 -2.82 -2.41
N LEU A 206 -4.76 -3.22 -2.48
CA LEU A 206 -5.73 -2.73 -3.47
C LEU A 206 -5.85 -1.20 -3.38
N THR A 207 -5.98 -0.67 -2.16
CA THR A 207 -6.03 0.78 -1.91
C THR A 207 -4.77 1.48 -2.38
N ALA A 208 -3.59 0.96 -2.03
CA ALA A 208 -2.33 1.53 -2.46
C ALA A 208 -2.23 1.56 -4.00
N ILE A 209 -2.43 0.43 -4.67
CA ILE A 209 -2.29 0.31 -6.12
C ILE A 209 -3.33 1.16 -6.86
N THR A 210 -4.59 1.13 -6.41
CA THR A 210 -5.66 1.95 -7.01
C THR A 210 -5.38 3.44 -6.83
N LEU A 211 -4.95 3.89 -5.64
CA LEU A 211 -4.61 5.31 -5.42
C LEU A 211 -3.43 5.75 -6.28
N PHE A 212 -2.41 4.90 -6.41
CA PHE A 212 -1.29 5.15 -7.31
C PHE A 212 -1.74 5.32 -8.77
N TYR A 213 -2.60 4.41 -9.24
CA TYR A 213 -3.19 4.48 -10.57
C TYR A 213 -3.97 5.79 -10.80
N ILE A 214 -4.84 6.18 -9.86
CA ILE A 214 -5.62 7.43 -9.95
C ILE A 214 -4.71 8.66 -9.94
N TYR A 215 -3.65 8.64 -9.14
CA TYR A 215 -2.70 9.75 -9.10
C TYR A 215 -2.05 9.96 -10.47
N LEU A 216 -1.64 8.88 -11.14
CA LEU A 216 -1.01 8.95 -12.45
C LEU A 216 -1.96 9.37 -13.57
N LEU A 217 -3.17 8.78 -13.63
CA LEU A 217 -4.08 9.04 -14.76
C LEU A 217 -4.99 10.25 -14.56
N HIS A 218 -5.39 10.57 -13.32
CA HIS A 218 -6.43 11.57 -13.04
C HIS A 218 -5.93 12.82 -12.31
N ARG A 219 -4.61 13.07 -12.36
CA ARG A 219 -3.94 14.25 -11.77
C ARG A 219 -4.40 14.55 -10.34
N ALA A 220 -4.59 13.52 -9.53
CA ALA A 220 -4.96 13.62 -8.12
C ALA A 220 -6.29 14.36 -7.83
N SER A 221 -7.31 14.23 -8.70
CA SER A 221 -8.64 14.77 -8.38
C SER A 221 -9.23 14.12 -7.11
N TRP A 222 -9.17 14.85 -5.99
CA TRP A 222 -9.53 14.32 -4.65
C TRP A 222 -10.94 13.73 -4.59
N ARG A 223 -11.91 14.35 -5.29
CA ARG A 223 -13.30 13.86 -5.36
C ARG A 223 -13.40 12.48 -6.04
N TYR A 224 -12.64 12.28 -7.12
CA TYR A 224 -12.62 11.02 -7.85
C TYR A 224 -11.85 9.95 -7.10
N ALA A 225 -10.74 10.33 -6.46
CA ALA A 225 -9.99 9.46 -5.56
C ALA A 225 -10.87 8.95 -4.40
N LEU A 226 -11.62 9.84 -3.74
CA LEU A 226 -12.55 9.46 -2.68
C LEU A 226 -13.65 8.51 -3.18
N LEU A 227 -14.22 8.77 -4.37
CA LEU A 227 -15.23 7.90 -4.96
C LEU A 227 -14.68 6.49 -5.22
N LEU A 228 -13.51 6.37 -5.84
CA LEU A 228 -12.91 5.07 -6.11
C LEU A 228 -12.49 4.36 -4.81
N VAL A 229 -11.90 5.06 -3.84
CA VAL A 229 -11.58 4.47 -2.52
C VAL A 229 -12.84 3.96 -1.82
N SER A 230 -13.95 4.69 -1.89
CA SER A 230 -15.22 4.23 -1.31
C SER A 230 -15.74 2.93 -1.95
N LEU A 231 -15.35 2.69 -3.20
CA LEU A 231 -15.74 1.54 -4.00
C LEU A 231 -14.81 0.33 -3.82
N ILE A 232 -13.60 0.54 -3.28
CA ILE A 232 -12.68 -0.54 -2.91
C ILE A 232 -13.31 -1.44 -1.85
N ILE A 233 -13.96 -0.85 -0.84
CA ILE A 233 -14.58 -1.60 0.26
C ILE A 233 -15.61 -2.62 -0.27
N PRO A 234 -16.66 -2.22 -1.02
CA PRO A 234 -17.65 -3.19 -1.52
C PRO A 234 -17.04 -4.19 -2.49
N VAL A 235 -16.10 -3.79 -3.36
CA VAL A 235 -15.41 -4.72 -4.26
C VAL A 235 -14.62 -5.76 -3.46
N ALA A 236 -13.88 -5.35 -2.43
CA ALA A 236 -13.13 -6.25 -1.57
C ALA A 236 -14.05 -7.22 -0.82
N ILE A 237 -15.21 -6.76 -0.33
CA ILE A 237 -16.20 -7.62 0.31
C ILE A 237 -16.71 -8.69 -0.65
N ILE A 238 -17.11 -8.30 -1.88
CA ILE A 238 -17.62 -9.23 -2.90
C ILE A 238 -16.56 -10.27 -3.25
N VAL A 239 -15.34 -9.83 -3.54
CA VAL A 239 -14.23 -10.74 -3.89
C VAL A 239 -13.95 -11.71 -2.73
N ASN A 240 -14.03 -11.24 -1.49
CA ASN A 240 -13.81 -12.10 -0.34
C ASN A 240 -14.94 -13.11 -0.11
N ILE A 241 -16.20 -12.74 -0.37
CA ILE A 241 -17.32 -13.70 -0.38
C ILE A 241 -17.07 -14.80 -1.43
N LEU A 242 -16.66 -14.41 -2.64
CA LEU A 242 -16.32 -15.36 -3.70
C LEU A 242 -15.13 -16.26 -3.30
N ARG A 243 -14.13 -15.71 -2.60
CA ARG A 243 -13.00 -16.49 -2.05
C ARG A 243 -13.47 -17.56 -1.08
N VAL A 244 -14.28 -17.19 -0.09
CA VAL A 244 -14.77 -18.14 0.91
C VAL A 244 -15.65 -19.20 0.27
N ILE A 245 -16.54 -18.83 -0.66
CA ILE A 245 -17.34 -19.79 -1.43
C ILE A 245 -16.45 -20.76 -2.22
N ALA A 246 -15.44 -20.23 -2.94
CA ALA A 246 -14.51 -21.06 -3.70
C ALA A 246 -13.75 -22.05 -2.81
N LEU A 247 -13.29 -21.61 -1.63
CA LEU A 247 -12.60 -22.48 -0.67
C LEU A 247 -13.53 -23.54 -0.08
N ILE A 248 -14.79 -23.22 0.21
CA ILE A 248 -15.79 -24.21 0.67
C ILE A 248 -16.02 -25.27 -0.39
N LEU A 249 -16.25 -24.86 -1.64
CA LEU A 249 -16.48 -25.79 -2.75
C LEU A 249 -15.24 -26.66 -2.99
N LEU A 250 -14.05 -26.06 -2.93
CA LEU A 250 -12.80 -26.78 -3.10
C LEU A 250 -12.59 -27.82 -1.98
N THR A 251 -12.90 -27.44 -0.74
CA THR A 251 -12.86 -28.34 0.43
C THR A 251 -13.85 -29.50 0.26
N HIS A 252 -15.06 -29.22 -0.24
CA HIS A 252 -16.09 -30.23 -0.44
C HIS A 252 -15.71 -31.26 -1.52
N TYR A 253 -15.18 -30.82 -2.67
CA TYR A 253 -14.89 -31.71 -3.80
C TYR A 253 -13.51 -32.34 -3.77
N TYR A 254 -12.50 -31.65 -3.22
CA TYR A 254 -11.09 -32.08 -3.28
C TYR A 254 -10.47 -32.33 -1.89
N GLY A 255 -11.22 -32.09 -0.82
CA GLY A 255 -10.77 -32.24 0.56
C GLY A 255 -9.97 -31.05 1.08
N ASP A 256 -9.86 -30.96 2.40
CA ASP A 256 -9.26 -29.82 3.10
C ASP A 256 -7.75 -29.64 2.82
N GLY A 257 -7.00 -30.75 2.70
CA GLY A 257 -5.57 -30.69 2.38
C GLY A 257 -5.25 -30.04 1.02
N VAL A 258 -6.17 -30.13 0.06
CA VAL A 258 -6.05 -29.46 -1.24
C VAL A 258 -6.50 -28.00 -1.13
N ALA A 259 -7.56 -27.73 -0.36
CA ALA A 259 -8.10 -26.39 -0.17
C ALA A 259 -7.21 -25.45 0.64
N GLN A 260 -6.46 -25.96 1.62
CA GLN A 260 -5.53 -25.21 2.47
C GLN A 260 -4.09 -25.19 1.93
N GLY A 261 -3.79 -26.02 0.93
CA GLY A 261 -2.46 -26.15 0.33
C GLY A 261 -2.21 -25.13 -0.79
N PHE A 262 -1.59 -25.60 -1.89
CA PHE A 262 -1.22 -24.77 -3.04
C PHE A 262 -2.40 -23.99 -3.66
N LEU A 263 -3.60 -24.58 -3.66
CA LEU A 263 -4.77 -23.91 -4.23
C LEU A 263 -5.26 -22.75 -3.36
N HIS A 264 -5.01 -22.74 -2.06
CA HIS A 264 -5.32 -21.59 -1.20
C HIS A 264 -4.61 -20.32 -1.71
N VAL A 265 -3.29 -20.42 -1.86
CA VAL A 265 -2.42 -19.31 -2.31
C VAL A 265 -2.76 -18.91 -3.76
N THR A 266 -2.96 -19.91 -4.63
CA THR A 266 -3.28 -19.67 -6.05
C THR A 266 -4.63 -18.96 -6.21
N THR A 267 -5.66 -19.42 -5.48
CA THR A 267 -6.99 -18.79 -5.45
C THR A 267 -6.91 -17.38 -4.86
N GLY A 268 -6.07 -17.15 -3.84
CA GLY A 268 -5.79 -15.82 -3.30
C GLY A 268 -5.25 -14.84 -4.34
N ILE A 269 -4.18 -15.20 -5.05
CA ILE A 269 -3.55 -14.37 -6.10
C ILE A 269 -4.51 -14.13 -7.27
N MET A 270 -5.23 -15.17 -7.71
CA MET A 270 -6.20 -15.08 -8.80
C MET A 270 -7.32 -14.09 -8.45
N LEU A 271 -7.91 -14.21 -7.27
CA LEU A 271 -9.01 -13.34 -6.83
C LEU A 271 -8.54 -11.91 -6.59
N PHE A 272 -7.32 -11.70 -6.10
CA PHE A 272 -6.72 -10.37 -6.01
C PHE A 272 -6.54 -9.73 -7.40
N THR A 273 -6.09 -10.49 -8.38
CA THR A 273 -5.95 -10.02 -9.76
C THR A 273 -7.31 -9.66 -10.36
N VAL A 274 -8.34 -10.48 -10.09
CA VAL A 274 -9.72 -10.19 -10.49
C VAL A 274 -10.25 -8.92 -9.80
N ALA A 275 -9.94 -8.71 -8.51
CA ALA A 275 -10.34 -7.50 -7.79
C ALA A 275 -9.72 -6.24 -8.40
N LEU A 276 -8.42 -6.28 -8.73
CA LEU A 276 -7.74 -5.17 -9.40
C LEU A 276 -8.34 -4.91 -10.79
N ALA A 277 -8.57 -5.96 -11.58
CA ALA A 277 -9.21 -5.84 -12.88
C ALA A 277 -10.62 -5.27 -12.79
N ALA A 278 -11.41 -5.68 -11.78
CA ALA A 278 -12.73 -5.14 -11.50
C ALA A 278 -12.66 -3.65 -11.14
N MET A 279 -11.71 -3.24 -10.30
CA MET A 279 -11.49 -1.82 -9.96
C MET A 279 -11.12 -0.99 -11.20
N PHE A 280 -10.24 -1.48 -12.07
CA PHE A 280 -9.90 -0.79 -13.31
C PHE A 280 -11.06 -0.75 -14.31
N GLY A 281 -11.83 -1.83 -14.44
CA GLY A 281 -13.03 -1.86 -15.27
C GLY A 281 -14.11 -0.91 -14.77
N LEU A 282 -14.23 -0.76 -13.45
CA LEU A 282 -15.18 0.14 -12.81
C LEU A 282 -14.77 1.60 -12.94
N ASP A 283 -13.48 1.91 -12.81
CA ASP A 283 -12.90 3.20 -13.20
C ASP A 283 -13.21 3.53 -14.67
N TRP A 284 -12.96 2.61 -15.60
CA TRP A 284 -13.29 2.78 -17.02
C TRP A 284 -14.78 3.05 -17.25
N LEU A 285 -15.66 2.28 -16.59
CA LEU A 285 -17.11 2.47 -16.69
C LEU A 285 -17.54 3.82 -16.12
N LEU A 286 -17.02 4.20 -14.94
CA LEU A 286 -17.28 5.49 -14.32
C LEU A 286 -16.79 6.63 -15.20
N GLN A 287 -15.65 6.50 -15.87
CA GLN A 287 -15.19 7.50 -16.84
C GLN A 287 -16.13 7.59 -18.04
N ARG A 288 -16.66 6.48 -18.54
CA ARG A 288 -17.61 6.50 -19.66
C ARG A 288 -18.95 7.14 -19.27
N LEU A 289 -19.40 6.94 -18.03
CA LEU A 289 -20.66 7.46 -17.51
C LEU A 289 -20.56 8.91 -17.01
N LEU A 290 -19.53 9.22 -16.21
CA LEU A 290 -19.27 10.55 -15.65
C LEU A 290 -18.41 11.44 -16.53
N GLY A 291 -17.65 10.91 -17.49
CA GLY A 291 -16.85 11.70 -18.44
C GLY A 291 -17.69 12.63 -19.32
N LYS A 292 -18.99 12.31 -19.51
CA LYS A 292 -19.96 13.24 -20.11
C LYS A 292 -20.37 14.41 -19.19
N ARG A 293 -20.07 14.36 -17.89
CA ARG A 293 -20.47 15.39 -16.89
C ARG A 293 -19.29 16.08 -16.20
N LEU A 294 -18.10 15.49 -16.18
CA LEU A 294 -16.89 16.07 -15.57
C LEU A 294 -16.04 16.88 -16.55
N GLY A 295 -16.22 16.70 -17.87
CA GLY A 295 -15.60 17.56 -18.90
C GLY A 295 -16.24 18.95 -19.05
N ALA A 296 -17.29 19.26 -18.28
CA ALA A 296 -17.99 20.55 -18.33
C ALA A 296 -17.49 21.57 -17.30
N ASN A 297 -16.57 21.20 -16.39
CA ASN A 297 -16.05 22.06 -15.32
C ASN A 297 -14.52 21.98 -15.15
N ALA A 298 -13.79 21.59 -16.20
CA ALA A 298 -12.33 21.65 -16.24
C ALA A 298 -11.87 22.84 -17.09
#